data_AF-A0A7S0WTU0-F1
#
_entry.id   AF-A0A7S0WTU0-F1
#
_cell.length_a   1.000
_cell.length_b   1.000
_cell.length_c   1.000
_cell.angle_alpha   90.00
_cell.angle_beta   90.00
_cell.angle_gamma   90.00
#
_symmetry.space_group_name_H-M   'P 1'
#
loop_
_entity.id
_entity.type
_entity.pdbx_description
1 polymer ?
#
loop_
_entity_poly.entity_id
_entity_poly.type
_entity_poly.pdbx_seq_one_letter_code
_entity_poly.pdbx_strand_id
1 'polypeptide(L)'
;IMQALRHQAQASCSGRHQLTPSCRPSVGRTLRLRCRAESKEYYDYKDMPPLPLTVSRIHIPKLGYTVVDKSTEDKRMASLAIFYDIYKDDQYMSRLTRKSAITALCMYDRDDVEAAQKEPGTFPNIDLLYRVYNQGLELEFVVDEFTPQ
;
A
#
# COMPACT_ATOMS: atom_id res chain seq x y z
N ILE A 1 -61.98 0.43 40.24
CA ILE A 1 -61.81 -0.78 41.09
C ILE A 1 -61.23 -1.85 40.17
N MET A 2 -59.90 -1.88 40.01
CA MET A 2 -58.93 -2.71 40.73
C MET A 2 -59.01 -4.22 40.43
N GLN A 3 -57.91 -4.69 39.83
CA GLN A 3 -57.22 -5.99 40.04
C GLN A 3 -57.86 -7.25 39.42
N ALA A 4 -57.22 -7.90 38.44
CA ALA A 4 -56.01 -8.76 38.50
C ALA A 4 -56.36 -10.22 38.85
N LEU A 5 -55.81 -11.19 38.09
CA LEU A 5 -55.53 -12.60 38.41
C LEU A 5 -54.91 -13.25 37.14
N ARG A 6 -53.59 -13.48 37.05
CA ARG A 6 -52.74 -14.56 37.62
C ARG A 6 -52.78 -15.90 36.85
N HIS A 7 -51.57 -16.33 36.44
CA HIS A 7 -51.00 -17.70 36.48
C HIS A 7 -51.70 -18.82 35.68
N GLN A 8 -51.10 -19.85 35.08
CA GLN A 8 -49.82 -20.61 35.15
C GLN A 8 -49.80 -21.46 33.84
N ALA A 9 -48.68 -21.83 33.23
CA ALA A 9 -47.97 -23.11 33.40
C ALA A 9 -46.87 -23.17 32.31
N GLN A 10 -45.57 -23.36 32.57
CA GLN A 10 -44.83 -24.58 32.94
C GLN A 10 -44.93 -25.78 31.96
N ALA A 11 -43.89 -25.96 31.14
CA ALA A 11 -43.24 -27.24 30.76
C ALA A 11 -42.00 -26.89 29.89
N SER A 12 -40.77 -26.93 30.39
CA SER A 12 -39.88 -28.08 30.65
C SER A 12 -39.16 -28.64 29.41
N CYS A 13 -37.87 -28.26 29.34
CA CYS A 13 -36.67 -29.06 29.03
C CYS A 13 -36.63 -29.98 27.80
N SER A 14 -35.69 -29.72 26.87
CA SER A 14 -34.52 -30.57 26.56
C SER A 14 -33.93 -30.24 25.18
N GLY A 15 -32.61 -30.09 25.06
CA GLY A 15 -31.95 -30.11 23.75
C GLY A 15 -30.73 -29.19 23.60
N ARG A 16 -29.55 -29.78 23.84
CA ARG A 16 -28.21 -29.21 23.78
C ARG A 16 -27.72 -28.85 22.36
N HIS A 17 -26.81 -27.85 22.31
CA HIS A 17 -25.72 -27.59 21.35
C HIS A 17 -26.04 -27.41 19.85
N GLN A 18 -25.80 -26.20 19.32
CA GLN A 18 -24.62 -25.93 18.49
C GLN A 18 -24.47 -24.43 18.16
N LEU A 19 -23.21 -24.01 18.15
CA LEU A 19 -22.72 -22.67 17.84
C LEU A 19 -22.69 -22.45 16.32
N THR A 20 -23.22 -21.33 15.84
CA THR A 20 -22.60 -20.52 14.76
C THR A 20 -23.22 -19.12 14.74
N PRO A 21 -22.43 -18.03 14.80
CA PRO A 21 -22.90 -16.68 14.53
C PRO A 21 -22.61 -16.26 13.07
N SER A 22 -23.09 -15.06 12.70
CA SER A 22 -22.80 -14.30 11.47
C SER A 22 -23.82 -14.56 10.34
N CYS A 23 -24.53 -13.56 9.82
CA CYS A 23 -23.97 -12.35 9.22
C CYS A 23 -24.70 -11.07 9.63
N ARG A 24 -23.94 -10.08 10.09
CA ARG A 24 -24.30 -8.67 10.20
C ARG A 24 -23.45 -7.86 9.19
N PRO A 25 -23.85 -6.63 8.86
CA PRO A 25 -23.78 -6.06 7.51
C PRO A 25 -22.37 -5.70 7.06
N SER A 26 -22.18 -5.71 5.74
CA SER A 26 -21.02 -5.22 5.00
C SER A 26 -20.77 -3.75 5.31
N VAL A 27 -20.00 -3.51 6.37
CA VAL A 27 -19.38 -2.21 6.64
C VAL A 27 -18.37 -1.98 5.54
N GLY A 28 -18.64 -0.99 4.69
CA GLY A 28 -17.64 -0.37 3.82
C GLY A 28 -16.47 0.07 4.70
N ARG A 29 -15.42 -0.76 4.74
CA ARG A 29 -14.18 -0.43 5.41
C ARG A 29 -13.49 0.64 4.57
N THR A 30 -13.80 1.90 4.84
CA THR A 30 -12.83 2.97 4.68
C THR A 30 -11.70 2.66 5.66
N LEU A 31 -10.73 1.85 5.22
CA LEU A 31 -9.51 1.57 5.95
C LEU A 31 -8.77 2.90 6.10
N ARG A 32 -9.02 3.61 7.21
CA ARG A 32 -8.09 4.63 7.68
C ARG A 32 -6.80 3.90 7.98
N LEU A 33 -5.87 3.95 7.03
CA LEU A 33 -4.53 3.42 7.11
C LEU A 33 -3.83 4.05 8.32
N ARG A 34 -3.94 3.42 9.49
CA ARG A 34 -3.08 3.72 10.63
C ARG A 34 -1.82 2.91 10.45
N CYS A 35 -0.92 3.43 9.61
CA CYS A 35 0.46 2.97 9.59
C CYS A 35 1.02 3.22 10.98
N ARG A 36 1.47 2.17 11.68
CA ARG A 36 2.40 2.31 12.81
C ARG A 36 3.76 2.65 12.19
N ALA A 37 3.82 3.85 11.64
CA ALA A 37 5.06 4.47 11.21
C ALA A 37 5.82 4.77 12.50
N GLU A 38 6.89 4.02 12.75
CA GLU A 38 7.99 4.57 13.55
C GLU A 38 8.31 5.94 12.96
N SER A 39 8.45 6.95 13.83
CA SER A 39 8.47 8.38 13.51
C SER A 39 9.62 8.84 12.60
N LYS A 40 9.74 8.29 11.39
CA LYS A 40 10.28 9.00 10.24
C LYS A 40 9.16 9.92 9.80
N GLU A 41 9.34 11.22 9.98
CA GLU A 41 8.57 12.21 9.24
C GLU A 41 8.69 11.82 7.76
N TYR A 42 7.58 11.45 7.12
CA TYR A 42 7.59 11.18 5.69
C TYR A 42 7.64 12.53 5.00
N TYR A 43 8.79 12.84 4.42
CA TYR A 43 9.02 14.07 3.68
C TYR A 43 8.36 13.98 2.29
N ASP A 44 7.87 15.11 1.77
CA ASP A 44 7.40 15.21 0.38
C ASP A 44 8.58 14.82 -0.54
N TYR A 45 8.33 14.22 -1.72
CA TYR A 45 9.41 13.97 -2.68
C TYR A 45 10.15 15.27 -3.05
N LYS A 46 9.51 16.43 -2.90
CA LYS A 46 10.09 17.77 -3.07
C LYS A 46 11.21 18.07 -2.06
N ASP A 47 11.22 17.38 -0.93
CA ASP A 47 12.20 17.52 0.15
C ASP A 47 13.29 16.41 0.10
N MET A 48 13.22 15.48 -0.86
CA MET A 48 14.21 14.41 -1.00
C MET A 48 15.55 14.95 -1.50
N PRO A 49 16.69 14.38 -1.05
CA PRO A 49 17.99 14.75 -1.56
C PRO A 49 18.06 14.53 -3.07
N PRO A 50 18.81 15.38 -3.82
CA PRO A 50 18.91 15.24 -5.25
C PRO A 50 19.45 13.86 -5.62
N LEU A 51 18.79 13.25 -6.61
CA LEU A 51 19.18 11.95 -7.14
C LEU A 51 20.64 12.00 -7.64
N PRO A 52 21.46 10.99 -7.34
CA PRO A 52 22.79 10.91 -7.92
C PRO A 52 22.69 10.90 -9.45
N LEU A 53 23.54 11.70 -10.09
CA LEU A 53 23.61 11.80 -11.55
C LEU A 53 23.94 10.45 -12.20
N THR A 54 24.57 9.54 -11.44
CA THR A 54 24.94 8.20 -11.89
C THR A 54 23.74 7.30 -12.14
N VAL A 55 22.62 7.44 -11.44
CA VAL A 55 21.48 6.52 -11.65
C VAL A 55 20.84 6.75 -13.01
N SER A 56 20.76 5.74 -13.87
CA SER A 56 20.21 5.84 -15.23
C SER A 56 18.80 5.26 -15.36
N ARG A 57 18.57 4.10 -14.73
CA ARG A 57 17.33 3.33 -14.83
C ARG A 57 17.08 2.56 -13.54
N ILE A 58 15.81 2.47 -13.13
CA ILE A 58 15.36 1.51 -12.12
C ILE A 58 14.37 0.57 -12.79
N HIS A 59 14.59 -0.74 -12.67
CA HIS A 59 13.73 -1.73 -13.28
C HIS A 59 13.48 -2.93 -12.36
N ILE A 60 12.41 -3.68 -12.67
CA ILE A 60 11.99 -4.89 -11.97
C ILE A 60 12.08 -6.05 -12.96
N PRO A 61 13.19 -6.81 -12.96
CA PRO A 61 13.45 -7.84 -13.97
C PRO A 61 12.33 -8.87 -14.07
N LYS A 62 11.81 -9.32 -12.94
CA LYS A 62 10.76 -10.34 -12.85
C LYS A 62 9.47 -9.96 -13.60
N LEU A 63 9.20 -8.67 -13.75
CA LEU A 63 8.00 -8.16 -14.42
C LEU A 63 8.31 -7.59 -15.81
N GLY A 64 9.58 -7.49 -16.21
CA GLY A 64 9.98 -6.71 -17.39
C GLY A 64 9.54 -5.25 -17.30
N TYR A 65 9.37 -4.72 -16.08
CA TYR A 65 8.80 -3.40 -15.83
C TYR A 65 9.92 -2.40 -15.55
N THR A 66 9.92 -1.28 -16.27
CA THR A 66 10.84 -0.18 -16.00
C THR A 66 10.12 0.86 -15.18
N VAL A 67 10.63 1.13 -13.99
CA VAL A 67 10.05 2.08 -13.04
C VAL A 67 10.29 3.50 -13.54
N VAL A 68 11.54 3.82 -13.88
CA VAL A 68 11.92 5.07 -14.53
C VAL A 68 13.13 4.82 -15.42
N ASP A 69 13.15 5.47 -16.58
CA ASP A 69 14.31 5.57 -17.46
C ASP A 69 14.56 7.06 -17.77
N LYS A 70 15.72 7.57 -17.34
CA LYS A 70 16.12 8.97 -17.54
C LYS A 70 16.19 9.37 -19.02
N SER A 71 16.40 8.41 -19.93
CA SER A 71 16.47 8.69 -21.37
C SER A 71 15.11 9.00 -22.00
N THR A 72 14.02 8.60 -21.35
CA THR A 72 12.65 8.74 -21.89
C THR A 72 11.75 9.65 -21.08
N GLU A 73 12.15 10.04 -19.85
CA GLU A 73 11.28 10.80 -18.94
C GLU A 73 11.99 12.01 -18.31
N ASP A 74 11.78 13.20 -18.87
CA ASP A 74 12.22 14.47 -18.26
C ASP A 74 11.38 14.87 -17.03
N LYS A 75 10.18 14.30 -16.86
CA LYS A 75 9.16 14.80 -15.93
C LYS A 75 8.84 13.91 -14.72
N ARG A 76 9.39 12.69 -14.62
CA ARG A 76 9.07 11.73 -13.54
C ARG A 76 10.19 11.56 -12.51
N MET A 77 10.80 12.69 -12.13
CA MET A 77 11.85 12.69 -11.09
C MET A 77 11.33 12.23 -9.73
N ALA A 78 10.05 12.45 -9.42
CA ALA A 78 9.42 12.00 -8.17
C ALA A 78 9.47 10.47 -8.02
N SER A 79 9.02 9.71 -9.04
CA SER A 79 9.06 8.25 -9.00
C SER A 79 10.49 7.73 -8.87
N LEU A 80 11.45 8.35 -9.56
CA LEU A 80 12.85 7.92 -9.48
C LEU A 80 13.40 8.14 -8.07
N ALA A 81 13.12 9.30 -7.45
CA ALA A 81 13.54 9.62 -6.09
C ALA A 81 12.98 8.64 -5.07
N ILE A 82 11.67 8.39 -5.12
CA ILE A 82 10.95 7.49 -4.20
C ILE A 82 11.51 6.07 -4.31
N PHE A 83 11.63 5.52 -5.52
CA PHE A 83 12.10 4.14 -5.69
C PHE A 83 13.59 3.99 -5.36
N TYR A 84 14.41 5.01 -5.59
CA TYR A 84 15.81 4.99 -5.21
C TYR A 84 16.01 5.06 -3.69
N ASP A 85 15.18 5.82 -2.98
CA ASP A 85 15.18 5.85 -1.51
C ASP A 85 14.85 4.48 -0.91
N ILE A 86 13.83 3.81 -1.44
CA ILE A 86 13.51 2.43 -1.07
C ILE A 86 14.68 1.48 -1.37
N TYR A 87 15.36 1.65 -2.52
CA TYR A 87 16.50 0.81 -2.90
C TYR A 87 17.67 0.95 -1.93
N LYS A 88 17.94 2.18 -1.44
CA LYS A 88 19.04 2.49 -0.51
C LYS A 88 18.72 2.23 0.96
N ASP A 89 17.46 2.15 1.34
CA ASP A 89 17.10 1.85 2.71
C ASP A 89 17.29 0.35 2.99
N ASP A 90 18.35 0.03 3.75
CA ASP A 90 18.72 -1.33 4.17
C ASP A 90 17.57 -2.09 4.83
N GLN A 91 16.59 -1.39 5.42
CA GLN A 91 15.40 -2.02 6.00
C GLN A 91 14.56 -2.80 4.98
N TYR A 92 14.67 -2.45 3.70
CA TYR A 92 13.93 -3.08 2.62
C TYR A 92 14.79 -4.04 1.79
N MET A 93 16.09 -4.13 2.08
CA MET A 93 17.04 -5.01 1.38
C MET A 93 16.93 -4.91 -0.16
N SER A 94 16.73 -3.68 -0.68
CA SER A 94 16.55 -3.42 -2.12
C SER A 94 15.34 -4.14 -2.76
N ARG A 95 14.27 -4.39 -1.98
CA ARG A 95 13.06 -5.11 -2.44
C ARG A 95 11.78 -4.28 -2.26
N LEU A 96 10.89 -4.41 -3.24
CA LEU A 96 9.50 -3.97 -3.15
C LEU A 96 8.68 -5.04 -2.45
N THR A 97 8.35 -4.77 -1.20
CA THR A 97 7.50 -5.59 -0.33
C THR A 97 6.24 -4.80 0.00
N ARG A 98 5.29 -5.40 0.73
CA ARG A 98 4.14 -4.65 1.26
C ARG A 98 4.55 -3.45 2.10
N LYS A 99 5.63 -3.57 2.88
CA LYS A 99 6.11 -2.50 3.78
C LYS A 99 6.71 -1.34 2.98
N SER A 100 7.62 -1.61 2.05
CA SER A 100 8.18 -0.55 1.20
C SER A 100 7.15 0.05 0.25
N ALA A 101 6.17 -0.74 -0.22
CA ALA A 101 5.11 -0.24 -1.09
C ALA A 101 4.20 0.78 -0.38
N ILE A 102 3.81 0.54 0.88
CA ILE A 102 2.99 1.51 1.63
C ILE A 102 3.79 2.77 1.96
N THR A 103 5.08 2.63 2.29
CA THR A 103 5.97 3.77 2.50
C THR A 103 6.11 4.62 1.24
N ALA A 104 6.36 4.00 0.09
CA ALA A 104 6.47 4.70 -1.18
C ALA A 104 5.15 5.40 -1.58
N LEU A 105 3.99 4.77 -1.35
CA LEU A 105 2.68 5.40 -1.58
C LEU A 105 2.47 6.64 -0.70
N CYS A 106 3.00 6.67 0.51
CA CYS A 106 2.93 7.83 1.40
C CYS A 106 3.83 9.01 0.98
N MET A 107 4.80 8.78 0.09
CA MET A 107 5.71 9.82 -0.42
C MET A 107 5.17 10.52 -1.68
N TYR A 108 4.14 9.96 -2.33
CA TYR A 108 3.46 10.62 -3.45
C TYR A 108 2.47 11.68 -2.96
N ASP A 109 2.22 12.68 -3.80
CA ASP A 109 1.15 13.64 -3.59
C ASP A 109 -0.20 12.89 -3.53
N ARG A 110 -1.03 13.23 -2.54
CA ARG A 110 -2.31 12.54 -2.29
C ARG A 110 -3.21 12.58 -3.52
N ASP A 111 -3.20 13.67 -4.28
CA ASP A 111 -4.03 13.83 -5.47
C ASP A 111 -3.62 12.86 -6.58
N ASP A 112 -2.32 12.62 -6.76
CA ASP A 112 -1.81 11.63 -7.73
C ASP A 112 -2.21 10.21 -7.33
N VAL A 113 -2.15 9.91 -6.03
CA VAL A 113 -2.56 8.61 -5.48
C VAL A 113 -4.06 8.38 -5.67
N GLU A 114 -4.90 9.39 -5.43
CA GLU A 114 -6.33 9.31 -5.68
C GLU A 114 -6.67 9.24 -7.17
N ALA A 115 -5.91 9.94 -8.02
CA ALA A 115 -6.09 9.90 -9.47
C ALA A 115 -5.74 8.52 -10.03
N ALA A 116 -4.64 7.90 -9.59
CA ALA A 116 -4.26 6.52 -9.95
C ALA A 116 -5.36 5.49 -9.61
N GLN A 117 -6.03 5.66 -8.46
CA GLN A 117 -7.15 4.79 -8.10
C GLN A 117 -8.38 4.96 -9.00
N LYS A 118 -8.63 6.17 -9.49
CA LYS A 118 -9.78 6.47 -10.37
C LYS A 118 -9.49 6.05 -11.81
N GLU A 119 -8.24 6.21 -12.25
CA GLU A 119 -7.79 5.96 -13.61
C GLU A 119 -6.53 5.06 -13.63
N PRO A 120 -6.70 3.73 -13.49
CA PRO A 120 -5.60 2.79 -13.58
C PRO A 120 -4.89 2.90 -14.94
N GLY A 121 -3.56 2.88 -14.93
CA GLY A 121 -2.70 3.01 -16.10
C GLY A 121 -2.14 4.41 -16.31
N THR A 122 -2.78 5.46 -15.75
CA THR A 122 -2.29 6.84 -15.83
C THR A 122 -1.00 7.01 -15.02
N PHE A 123 -0.92 6.36 -13.86
CA PHE A 123 0.22 6.41 -12.94
C PHE A 123 0.78 5.00 -12.72
N PRO A 124 1.48 4.42 -13.70
CA PRO A 124 1.84 3.00 -13.69
C PRO A 124 2.74 2.62 -12.50
N ASN A 125 3.55 3.56 -12.00
CA ASN A 125 4.36 3.37 -10.80
C ASN A 125 3.51 3.29 -9.53
N ILE A 126 2.49 4.14 -9.39
CA ILE A 126 1.56 4.09 -8.25
C ILE A 126 0.72 2.80 -8.33
N ASP A 127 0.30 2.41 -9.54
CA ASP A 127 -0.44 1.16 -9.79
C ASP A 127 0.38 -0.07 -9.41
N LEU A 128 1.67 -0.08 -9.74
CA LEU A 128 2.59 -1.13 -9.31
C LEU A 128 2.66 -1.23 -7.79
N LEU A 129 2.78 -0.10 -7.07
CA LEU A 129 2.81 -0.10 -5.61
C LEU A 129 1.52 -0.67 -5.02
N TYR A 130 0.37 -0.29 -5.56
CA TYR A 130 -0.92 -0.87 -5.17
C TYR A 130 -1.00 -2.36 -5.44
N ARG A 131 -0.50 -2.81 -6.59
CA ARG A 131 -0.46 -4.23 -6.93
C ARG A 131 0.38 -5.01 -5.92
N VAL A 132 1.58 -4.52 -5.60
CA VAL A 132 2.46 -5.14 -4.60
C VAL A 132 1.79 -5.18 -3.24
N TYR A 133 1.21 -4.07 -2.80
CA TYR A 133 0.53 -3.98 -1.52
C TYR A 133 -0.64 -4.97 -1.41
N ASN A 134 -1.57 -4.93 -2.37
CA ASN A 134 -2.79 -5.75 -2.36
C ASN A 134 -2.49 -7.24 -2.55
N GLN A 135 -1.65 -7.58 -3.53
CA GLN A 135 -1.35 -8.99 -3.87
C GLN A 135 -0.27 -9.60 -2.97
N GLY A 136 0.43 -8.79 -2.16
CA GLY A 136 1.52 -9.28 -1.31
C GLY A 136 2.71 -9.78 -2.12
N LEU A 137 3.00 -9.13 -3.25
CA LEU A 137 4.16 -9.48 -4.06
C LEU A 137 5.44 -9.07 -3.33
N GLU A 138 6.51 -9.80 -3.64
CA GLU A 138 7.86 -9.38 -3.31
C GLU A 138 8.67 -9.33 -4.60
N LEU A 139 9.16 -8.14 -4.93
CA LEU A 139 9.88 -7.86 -6.17
C LEU A 139 11.24 -7.29 -5.82
N GLU A 140 12.25 -7.63 -6.61
CA GLU A 140 13.59 -7.09 -6.47
C GLU A 140 13.79 -5.92 -7.44
N PHE A 141 14.49 -4.89 -6.98
CA PHE A 141 14.87 -3.75 -7.81
C PHE A 141 16.30 -3.91 -8.30
N VAL A 142 16.52 -3.54 -9.56
CA VAL A 142 17.86 -3.35 -10.10
C VAL A 142 17.99 -1.89 -10.52
N VAL A 143 19.09 -1.27 -10.08
CA VAL A 143 19.44 0.10 -10.41
C VAL A 143 20.65 0.07 -11.32
N ASP A 144 20.48 0.57 -12.55
CA ASP A 144 21.56 0.70 -13.51
C ASP A 144 22.21 2.07 -13.34
N GLU A 145 23.51 2.12 -13.03
CA GLU A 145 24.26 3.36 -12.92
C GLU A 145 25.14 3.61 -14.17
N PHE A 146 25.10 4.84 -14.70
CA PHE A 146 26.09 5.37 -15.63
C PHE A 146 27.47 5.32 -14.97
N THR A 147 28.30 4.40 -15.45
CA THR A 147 29.74 4.42 -15.20
C THR A 147 30.40 5.21 -16.33
N PRO A 148 30.92 6.44 -16.07
CA PRO A 148 31.74 7.12 -17.06
C PRO A 148 32.99 6.28 -17.31
N GLN A 149 33.21 5.87 -18.58
CA GLN A 149 34.47 5.29 -19.03
C GLN A 149 35.52 6.37 -19.27
#